data_AF-A0A7C4AZ36-F1
#
_entry.id   AF-A0A7C4AZ36-F1
#
_cell.length_a   1.000
_cell.length_b   1.000
_cell.length_c   1.000
_cell.angle_alpha   90.00
_cell.angle_beta   90.00
_cell.angle_gamma   90.00
#
_symmetry.space_group_name_H-M   'P 1'
#
loop_
_entity.id
_entity.type
_entity.pdbx_description
1 polymer ?
#
loop_
_entity_poly.entity_id
_entity_poly.type
_entity_poly.pdbx_seq_one_letter_code
_entity_poly.pdbx_strand_id
1 'polypeptide(L)'
;MSSTLKPVGRIVGEATPDSFVFVAAREEHPSKYEYVTVKSREIVDGAVREVDVLAQVTGLVSRSAVFRSELDLRALERAYNAGVDDSNVLCTARTLGFLVEEGSRIQVFFPRRAIFPGNQVYLAPDDFVRRFFSYPSEEGLHIGHLLTRPSVEVNASLNGFRRHVAVIAQTGAGKSYTVGVMLEELLRLGGTVVVIDPHADYVFLSRTGDM
;
A
#
# COMPACT_ATOMS: atom_id res chain seq x y z
N MET A 1 -13.46 17.25 8.56
CA MET A 1 -12.98 17.02 9.95
C MET A 1 -11.49 16.75 9.87
N SER A 2 -10.66 17.48 10.63
CA SER A 2 -9.22 17.21 10.66
C SER A 2 -9.02 15.88 11.37
N SER A 3 -8.82 14.79 10.60
CA SER A 3 -8.47 13.49 11.18
C SER A 3 -7.06 13.62 11.74
N THR A 4 -6.94 13.62 13.06
CA THR A 4 -5.63 13.63 13.73
C THR A 4 -4.87 12.37 13.29
N LEU A 5 -3.74 12.55 12.60
CA LEU A 5 -2.93 11.42 12.13
C LEU A 5 -2.43 10.60 13.33
N LYS A 6 -2.70 9.28 13.34
CA LYS A 6 -2.23 8.38 14.40
C LYS A 6 -0.73 8.13 14.23
N PRO A 7 0.13 8.55 15.16
CA PRO A 7 1.54 8.17 15.12
C PRO A 7 1.72 6.67 15.32
N VAL A 8 2.66 6.08 14.60
CA VAL A 8 3.00 4.65 14.71
C VAL A 8 4.48 4.42 14.97
N GLY A 9 5.34 5.43 14.77
CA GLY A 9 6.77 5.28 15.03
C GLY A 9 7.61 6.49 14.63
N ARG A 10 8.93 6.30 14.66
CA ARG A 10 9.92 7.30 14.20
C ARG A 10 11.00 6.66 13.33
N ILE A 11 11.42 7.39 12.30
CA ILE A 11 12.49 6.95 11.41
C ILE A 11 13.81 6.83 12.17
N VAL A 12 14.55 5.76 11.91
CA VAL A 12 15.85 5.47 12.50
C VAL A 12 16.82 4.97 11.42
N GLY A 13 18.12 5.06 11.71
CA GLY A 13 19.15 4.58 10.80
C GLY A 13 19.20 5.39 9.50
N GLU A 14 19.60 4.73 8.41
CA GLU A 14 19.66 5.35 7.09
C GLU A 14 18.25 5.45 6.47
N ALA A 15 17.95 6.62 5.91
CA ALA A 15 16.72 6.87 5.17
C ALA A 15 17.07 7.45 3.80
N THR A 16 16.44 6.90 2.78
CA THR A 16 16.58 7.32 1.38
C THR A 16 15.21 7.81 0.88
N PRO A 17 15.15 8.52 -0.26
CA PRO A 17 13.87 8.86 -0.85
C PRO A 17 13.02 7.62 -1.21
N ASP A 18 13.66 6.48 -1.51
CA ASP A 18 12.98 5.25 -1.94
C ASP A 18 12.51 4.36 -0.78
N SER A 19 13.18 4.41 0.36
CA SER A 19 12.83 3.61 1.53
C SER A 19 13.45 4.14 2.82
N PHE A 20 12.83 3.80 3.94
CA PHE A 20 13.31 4.14 5.28
C PHE A 20 12.96 3.05 6.29
N VAL A 21 13.71 3.01 7.39
CA VAL A 21 13.43 2.16 8.55
C VAL A 21 12.86 3.01 9.67
N PHE A 22 11.86 2.51 10.38
CA PHE A 22 11.34 3.16 11.57
C PHE A 22 11.13 2.16 12.70
N VAL A 23 11.19 2.65 13.95
CA VAL A 23 10.86 1.87 15.13
C VAL A 23 9.42 2.16 15.54
N ALA A 24 8.66 1.09 15.78
CA ALA A 24 7.31 1.12 16.29
C ALA A 24 7.21 0.34 17.61
N ALA A 25 6.24 0.72 18.45
CA ALA A 25 5.96 0.02 19.70
C ALA A 25 5.40 -1.39 19.43
N ARG A 26 5.74 -2.32 20.32
CA ARG A 26 5.35 -3.75 20.20
C ARG A 26 3.87 -3.97 19.92
N GLU A 27 2.98 -3.24 20.56
CA GLU A 27 1.52 -3.44 20.42
C GLU A 27 0.86 -2.51 19.39
N GLU A 28 1.57 -1.49 18.90
CA GLU A 28 1.00 -0.46 18.02
C GLU A 28 1.62 -0.44 16.62
N HIS A 29 2.52 -1.38 16.32
CA HIS A 29 3.19 -1.44 15.04
C HIS A 29 2.23 -1.79 13.89
N PRO A 30 2.41 -1.18 12.72
CA PRO A 30 1.63 -1.53 11.54
C PRO A 30 2.02 -2.92 11.01
N SER A 31 1.05 -3.64 10.46
CA SER A 31 1.27 -4.95 9.84
C SER A 31 2.03 -4.85 8.51
N LYS A 32 2.48 -5.99 7.99
CA LYS A 32 3.09 -6.04 6.65
C LYS A 32 2.06 -5.60 5.60
N TYR A 33 2.49 -4.79 4.65
CA TYR A 33 1.69 -4.17 3.58
C TYR A 33 0.72 -3.07 4.03
N GLU A 34 0.78 -2.68 5.31
CA GLU A 34 0.08 -1.48 5.77
C GLU A 34 0.73 -0.21 5.19
N TYR A 35 -0.05 0.85 5.08
CA TYR A 35 0.35 2.14 4.53
C TYR A 35 0.60 3.15 5.62
N VAL A 36 1.75 3.81 5.53
CA VAL A 36 2.20 4.85 6.44
C VAL A 36 2.52 6.12 5.67
N THR A 37 2.57 7.24 6.38
CA THR A 37 2.98 8.52 5.80
C THR A 37 4.00 9.24 6.66
N VAL A 38 4.87 9.99 6.00
CA VAL A 38 5.89 10.85 6.60
C VAL A 38 5.93 12.18 5.88
N LYS A 39 6.22 13.26 6.62
CA LYS A 39 6.43 14.59 6.03
C LYS A 39 7.79 14.66 5.34
N SER A 40 7.80 15.20 4.12
CA SER A 40 9.02 15.64 3.41
C SER A 40 8.85 17.09 2.95
N ARG A 41 9.97 17.78 2.71
CA ARG A 41 9.97 19.09 2.05
C ARG A 41 10.44 18.92 0.62
N GLU A 42 9.54 19.02 -0.34
CA GLU A 42 9.82 18.79 -1.77
C GLU A 42 9.66 20.08 -2.58
N ILE A 43 10.20 20.11 -3.80
CA ILE A 43 10.01 21.23 -4.73
C ILE A 43 8.77 20.94 -5.58
N VAL A 44 7.74 21.76 -5.43
CA VAL A 44 6.48 21.67 -6.17
C VAL A 44 6.20 23.05 -6.77
N ASP A 45 6.01 23.11 -8.09
CA ASP A 45 5.83 24.36 -8.85
C ASP A 45 6.94 25.41 -8.61
N GLY A 46 8.19 24.94 -8.46
CA GLY A 46 9.34 25.81 -8.21
C GLY A 46 9.49 26.33 -6.78
N ALA A 47 8.60 25.96 -5.86
CA ALA A 47 8.67 26.34 -4.45
C ALA A 47 8.87 25.12 -3.54
N VAL A 48 9.59 25.30 -2.44
CA VAL A 48 9.70 24.26 -1.40
C VAL A 48 8.39 24.20 -0.62
N ARG A 49 7.72 23.05 -0.64
CA ARG A 49 6.48 22.78 0.08
C ARG A 49 6.64 21.54 0.97
N GLU A 50 5.98 21.57 2.12
CA GLU A 50 5.84 20.36 2.93
C GLU A 50 4.75 19.48 2.32
N VAL A 51 5.06 18.20 2.13
CA VAL A 51 4.16 17.20 1.51
C VAL A 51 4.09 15.96 2.38
N ASP A 52 2.96 15.27 2.31
CA ASP A 52 2.81 13.92 2.85
C ASP A 52 3.30 12.91 1.81
N VAL A 53 4.34 12.16 2.17
CA VAL A 53 4.87 11.06 1.36
C VAL A 53 4.21 9.78 1.84
N LEU A 54 3.58 9.04 0.93
CA LEU A 54 3.03 7.72 1.18
C LEU A 54 4.13 6.66 1.05
N ALA A 55 4.14 5.71 1.98
CA ALA A 55 5.00 4.54 1.94
C ALA A 55 4.23 3.29 2.39
N GLN A 56 4.67 2.12 1.95
CA GLN A 56 4.12 0.82 2.36
C GLN A 56 5.12 0.05 3.19
N VAL A 57 4.69 -0.54 4.29
CA VAL A 57 5.50 -1.43 5.14
C VAL A 57 5.77 -2.72 4.39
N THR A 58 7.04 -2.98 4.06
CA THR A 58 7.47 -4.17 3.31
C THR A 58 8.21 -5.19 4.15
N GLY A 59 8.72 -4.79 5.32
CA GLY A 59 9.43 -5.66 6.24
C GLY A 59 9.10 -5.34 7.70
N LEU A 60 9.02 -6.39 8.53
CA LEU A 60 8.90 -6.30 9.98
C LEU A 60 9.93 -7.21 10.62
N VAL A 61 10.66 -6.68 11.59
CA VAL A 61 11.64 -7.43 12.38
C VAL A 61 11.48 -7.04 13.83
N SER A 62 11.19 -8.01 14.70
CA SER A 62 11.29 -7.81 16.15
C SER A 62 12.76 -7.89 16.56
N ARG A 63 13.26 -6.89 17.27
CA ARG A 63 14.61 -6.89 17.84
C ARG A 63 14.56 -6.49 19.30
N SER A 64 15.45 -7.11 20.06
CA SER A 64 15.72 -6.77 21.45
C SER A 64 17.21 -6.58 21.62
N ALA A 65 17.60 -5.58 22.42
CA ALA A 65 19.00 -5.39 22.79
C ALA A 65 19.44 -6.42 23.84
N VAL A 66 18.48 -7.00 24.57
CA VAL A 66 18.70 -7.99 25.61
C VAL A 66 18.60 -9.43 25.08
N PHE A 67 17.54 -9.80 24.36
CA PHE A 67 17.36 -11.12 23.75
C PHE A 67 18.08 -11.21 22.40
N ARG A 68 19.40 -11.35 22.47
CA ARG A 68 20.27 -11.47 21.29
C ARG A 68 20.60 -12.93 20.97
N SER A 69 20.83 -13.21 19.69
CA SER A 69 21.12 -14.56 19.18
C SER A 69 22.40 -15.18 19.75
N GLU A 70 23.31 -14.38 20.28
CA GLU A 70 24.60 -14.85 20.80
C GLU A 70 24.52 -15.35 22.26
N LEU A 71 23.37 -15.21 22.93
CA LEU A 71 23.21 -15.63 24.32
C LEU A 71 22.98 -17.14 24.47
N ASP A 72 23.52 -17.72 25.54
CA ASP A 72 23.14 -19.07 25.97
C ASP A 72 21.75 -19.12 26.63
N LEU A 73 21.16 -20.32 26.69
CA LEU A 73 19.80 -20.51 27.22
C LEU A 73 19.65 -20.04 28.67
N ARG A 74 20.65 -20.24 29.54
CA ARG A 74 20.56 -19.83 30.96
C ARG A 74 20.60 -18.32 31.11
N ALA A 75 21.38 -17.62 30.29
CA ALA A 75 21.40 -16.17 30.25
C ALA A 75 20.06 -15.62 29.73
N LEU A 76 19.50 -16.25 28.69
CA LEU A 76 18.20 -15.90 28.12
C LEU A 76 17.06 -16.05 29.16
N GLU A 77 17.00 -17.19 29.86
CA GLU A 77 16.00 -17.46 30.89
C GLU A 77 16.11 -16.49 32.07
N ARG A 78 17.32 -16.10 32.47
CA ARG A 78 17.51 -15.07 33.52
C ARG A 78 16.98 -13.72 33.07
N ALA A 79 17.25 -13.29 31.84
CA ALA A 79 16.73 -12.04 31.30
C ALA A 79 15.20 -12.07 31.19
N TYR A 80 14.63 -13.19 30.75
CA TYR A 80 13.18 -13.39 30.69
C TYR A 80 12.52 -13.32 32.07
N ASN A 81 13.03 -14.05 33.05
CA ASN A 81 12.48 -14.07 34.41
C ASN A 81 12.63 -12.73 35.14
N ALA A 82 13.58 -11.88 34.72
CA ALA A 82 13.70 -10.51 35.21
C ALA A 82 12.64 -9.56 34.62
N GLY A 83 11.77 -10.03 33.72
CA GLY A 83 10.69 -9.23 33.13
C GLY A 83 11.16 -8.16 32.17
N VAL A 84 12.31 -8.35 31.51
CA VAL A 84 12.80 -7.41 30.51
C VAL A 84 11.89 -7.44 29.28
N ASP A 85 11.24 -6.33 28.97
CA ASP A 85 10.49 -6.12 27.74
C ASP A 85 11.03 -4.90 26.99
N ASP A 86 12.09 -5.15 26.22
CA ASP A 86 12.78 -4.15 25.38
C ASP A 86 12.58 -4.43 23.88
N SER A 87 11.64 -5.31 23.56
CA SER A 87 11.39 -5.73 22.18
C SER A 87 10.76 -4.58 21.38
N ASN A 88 11.52 -4.09 20.40
CA ASN A 88 11.09 -3.07 19.45
C ASN A 88 10.82 -3.71 18.10
N VAL A 89 9.82 -3.20 17.39
CA VAL A 89 9.55 -3.63 16.02
C VAL A 89 10.22 -2.63 15.08
N LEU A 90 11.21 -3.11 14.34
CA LEU A 90 11.76 -2.37 13.21
C LEU A 90 10.91 -2.67 11.98
N CYS A 91 10.37 -1.61 11.39
CA CYS A 91 9.58 -1.65 10.18
C CYS A 91 10.38 -1.03 9.04
N THR A 92 10.50 -1.75 7.92
CA THR A 92 11.03 -1.21 6.66
C THR A 92 9.85 -0.75 5.82
N ALA A 93 9.86 0.52 5.40
CA ALA A 93 8.86 1.09 4.52
C ALA A 93 9.46 1.47 3.17
N ARG A 94 8.78 1.10 2.09
CA ARG A 94 9.10 1.51 0.72
C ARG A 94 8.24 2.70 0.34
N THR A 95 8.87 3.78 -0.12
CA THR A 95 8.18 4.97 -0.59
C THR A 95 7.41 4.69 -1.88
N LEU A 96 6.18 5.20 -1.94
CA LEU A 96 5.32 5.17 -3.12
C LEU A 96 5.24 6.53 -3.81
N GLY A 97 5.38 7.62 -3.06
CA GLY A 97 5.43 8.98 -3.60
C GLY A 97 4.59 9.96 -2.80
N PHE A 98 4.40 11.15 -3.33
CA PHE A 98 3.51 12.20 -2.82
C PHE A 98 2.62 12.71 -3.95
N LEU A 99 1.46 13.28 -3.58
CA LEU A 99 0.49 13.77 -4.55
C LEU A 99 0.70 15.25 -4.84
N VAL A 100 0.59 15.61 -6.12
CA VAL A 100 0.45 16.99 -6.58
C VAL A 100 -0.84 17.08 -7.38
N GLU A 101 -1.66 18.07 -7.06
CA GLU A 101 -2.92 18.35 -7.76
C GLU A 101 -2.69 19.44 -8.81
N GLU A 102 -2.95 19.11 -10.08
CA GLU A 102 -2.96 20.05 -11.19
C GLU A 102 -4.37 20.09 -11.79
N GLY A 103 -5.18 21.05 -11.36
CA GLY A 103 -6.59 21.13 -11.74
C GLY A 103 -7.38 19.92 -11.20
N SER A 104 -8.01 19.14 -12.09
CA SER A 104 -8.73 17.91 -11.71
C SER A 104 -7.84 16.66 -11.69
N ARG A 105 -6.56 16.78 -12.06
CA ARG A 105 -5.65 15.63 -12.18
C ARG A 105 -4.78 15.52 -10.94
N ILE A 106 -4.69 14.30 -10.42
CA ILE A 106 -3.75 13.92 -9.38
C ILE A 106 -2.56 13.27 -10.05
N GLN A 107 -1.36 13.78 -9.77
CA GLN A 107 -0.11 13.19 -10.22
C GLN A 107 0.69 12.69 -9.02
N VAL A 108 1.29 11.52 -9.16
CA VAL A 108 2.18 10.93 -8.15
C VAL A 108 3.62 11.28 -8.51
N PHE A 109 4.30 11.96 -7.59
CA PHE A 109 5.72 12.27 -7.70
C PHE A 109 6.52 11.47 -6.67
N PHE A 110 7.79 11.18 -6.99
CA PHE A 110 8.71 10.59 -6.04
C PHE A 110 9.49 11.70 -5.31
N PRO A 111 9.68 11.60 -3.98
CA PRO A 111 10.51 12.54 -3.27
C PRO A 111 11.92 12.51 -3.84
N ARG A 112 12.54 13.68 -3.95
CA ARG A 112 13.94 13.81 -4.40
C ARG A 112 14.84 14.36 -3.31
N ARG A 113 14.27 14.79 -2.19
CA ARG A 113 14.99 15.30 -1.03
C ARG A 113 15.01 14.25 0.06
N ALA A 114 16.01 14.35 0.94
CA ALA A 114 16.20 13.36 1.99
C ALA A 114 15.04 13.38 2.99
N ILE A 115 14.59 12.18 3.36
CA ILE A 115 13.75 11.96 4.53
C ILE A 115 14.69 11.79 5.72
N PHE A 116 14.39 12.43 6.85
CA PHE A 116 15.33 12.51 7.97
C PHE A 116 15.02 11.52 9.09
N PRO A 117 16.05 10.90 9.70
CA PRO A 117 15.89 10.20 10.97
C PRO A 117 15.28 11.09 12.05
N GLY A 118 14.47 10.49 12.90
CA GLY A 118 13.68 11.20 13.91
C GLY A 118 12.32 11.70 13.43
N ASN A 119 12.08 11.77 12.10
CA ASN A 119 10.76 12.11 11.56
C ASN A 119 9.70 11.13 12.09
N GLN A 120 8.54 11.68 12.41
CA GLN A 120 7.39 10.91 12.89
C GLN A 120 6.73 10.21 11.71
N VAL A 121 6.43 8.93 11.91
CA VAL A 121 5.71 8.09 10.96
C VAL A 121 4.29 7.93 11.47
N TYR A 122 3.32 8.12 10.58
CA TYR A 122 1.91 8.06 10.89
C TYR A 122 1.23 6.96 10.08
N LEU A 123 0.15 6.39 10.60
CA LEU A 123 -0.74 5.58 9.78
C LEU A 123 -1.37 6.47 8.70
N ALA A 124 -1.31 6.05 7.45
CA ALA A 124 -1.92 6.82 6.36
C ALA A 124 -3.45 6.80 6.50
N PRO A 125 -4.19 7.90 6.29
CA PRO A 125 -5.65 7.86 6.21
C PRO A 125 -6.15 7.15 4.95
N ASP A 126 -7.29 6.46 5.03
CA ASP A 126 -7.89 5.76 3.88
C ASP A 126 -8.12 6.68 2.68
N ASP A 127 -8.60 7.90 2.92
CA ASP A 127 -8.83 8.88 1.85
C ASP A 127 -7.52 9.29 1.15
N PHE A 128 -6.42 9.36 1.90
CA PHE A 128 -5.12 9.65 1.31
C PHE A 128 -4.62 8.47 0.48
N VAL A 129 -4.73 7.24 0.99
CA VAL A 129 -4.34 6.02 0.27
C VAL A 129 -5.19 5.83 -0.99
N ARG A 130 -6.51 6.02 -0.91
CA ARG A 130 -7.45 5.87 -2.04
C ARG A 130 -7.05 6.75 -3.23
N ARG A 131 -6.58 7.98 -2.97
CA ARG A 131 -6.13 8.90 -4.02
C ARG A 131 -4.90 8.43 -4.81
N PHE A 132 -4.10 7.49 -4.29
CA PHE A 132 -2.98 6.90 -5.03
C PHE A 132 -3.40 5.74 -5.93
N PHE A 133 -4.38 4.96 -5.51
CA PHE A 133 -4.67 3.66 -6.11
C PHE A 133 -5.94 3.63 -6.95
N SER A 134 -6.79 4.65 -6.85
CA SER A 134 -8.15 4.56 -7.37
C SER A 134 -8.51 5.76 -8.24
N TYR A 135 -8.89 5.46 -9.48
CA TYR A 135 -9.51 6.44 -10.35
C TYR A 135 -10.99 6.66 -9.96
N PRO A 136 -11.59 7.81 -10.31
CA PRO A 136 -13.03 8.01 -10.18
C PRO A 136 -13.81 6.88 -10.86
N SER A 137 -14.95 6.48 -10.28
CA SER A 137 -15.75 5.34 -10.77
C SER A 137 -16.27 5.50 -12.21
N GLU A 138 -16.41 6.74 -12.69
CA GLU A 138 -16.81 7.05 -14.07
C GLU A 138 -15.66 6.81 -15.08
N GLU A 139 -14.42 6.81 -14.62
CA GLU A 139 -13.21 6.67 -15.45
C GLU A 139 -12.36 5.43 -15.09
N GLY A 140 -12.89 4.56 -14.22
CA GLY A 140 -12.19 3.41 -13.68
C GLY A 140 -13.03 2.14 -13.63
N LEU A 141 -12.39 1.00 -13.87
CA LEU A 141 -12.95 -0.33 -13.67
C LEU A 141 -12.67 -0.78 -12.25
N HIS A 142 -13.70 -1.12 -11.48
CA HIS A 142 -13.50 -1.65 -10.14
C HIS A 142 -12.86 -3.05 -10.21
N ILE A 143 -11.69 -3.23 -9.59
CA ILE A 143 -10.95 -4.51 -9.62
C ILE A 143 -10.81 -5.15 -8.24
N GLY A 144 -11.44 -4.57 -7.21
CA GLY A 144 -11.40 -5.06 -5.83
C GLY A 144 -10.95 -3.98 -4.85
N HIS A 145 -10.24 -4.37 -3.80
CA HIS A 145 -9.77 -3.47 -2.74
C HIS A 145 -8.34 -3.80 -2.32
N LEU A 146 -7.72 -2.90 -1.54
CA LEU A 146 -6.39 -3.15 -0.99
C LEU A 146 -6.42 -4.29 0.05
N LEU A 147 -5.35 -5.08 0.09
CA LEU A 147 -5.24 -6.28 0.94
C LEU A 147 -5.44 -5.99 2.43
N THR A 148 -4.76 -4.97 2.95
CA THR A 148 -4.80 -4.55 4.36
C THR A 148 -5.91 -3.54 4.64
N ARG A 149 -6.58 -3.02 3.60
CA ARG A 149 -7.61 -1.99 3.71
C ARG A 149 -8.79 -2.28 2.78
N PRO A 150 -9.71 -3.15 3.19
CA PRO A 150 -10.91 -3.46 2.40
C PRO A 150 -11.82 -2.24 2.14
N SER A 151 -11.75 -1.21 2.98
CA SER A 151 -12.43 0.09 2.80
C SER A 151 -11.87 0.93 1.64
N VAL A 152 -10.71 0.57 1.10
CA VAL A 152 -10.08 1.26 -0.02
C VAL A 152 -10.24 0.41 -1.28
N GLU A 153 -11.35 0.64 -1.96
CA GLU A 153 -11.63 0.12 -3.30
C GLU A 153 -10.60 0.62 -4.31
N VAL A 154 -10.23 -0.23 -5.26
CA VAL A 154 -9.26 0.03 -6.32
C VAL A 154 -9.97 0.03 -7.67
N ASN A 155 -9.93 1.18 -8.33
CA ASN A 155 -10.49 1.35 -9.67
C ASN A 155 -9.34 1.58 -10.66
N ALA A 156 -9.13 0.65 -11.59
CA ALA A 156 -8.10 0.74 -12.62
C ALA A 156 -8.54 1.65 -13.77
N SER A 157 -7.65 2.50 -14.31
CA SER A 157 -8.00 3.45 -15.37
C SER A 157 -8.55 2.78 -16.64
N LEU A 158 -9.72 3.22 -17.12
CA LEU A 158 -10.24 2.81 -18.43
C LEU A 158 -9.29 3.21 -19.56
N ASN A 159 -8.68 4.39 -19.47
CA ASN A 159 -7.72 4.85 -20.47
C ASN A 159 -6.45 3.97 -20.50
N GLY A 160 -6.11 3.30 -19.39
CA GLY A 160 -5.05 2.30 -19.34
C GLY A 160 -5.32 1.12 -20.26
N PHE A 161 -6.58 0.66 -20.38
CA PHE A 161 -6.97 -0.47 -21.24
C PHE A 161 -6.73 -0.20 -22.73
N ARG A 162 -6.62 1.07 -23.14
CA ARG A 162 -6.25 1.43 -24.52
C ARG A 162 -4.81 1.05 -24.89
N ARG A 163 -3.94 0.80 -23.91
CA ARG A 163 -2.51 0.47 -24.12
C ARG A 163 -2.21 -1.04 -24.08
N HIS A 164 -3.23 -1.86 -24.31
CA HIS A 164 -3.21 -3.32 -24.10
C HIS A 164 -2.94 -3.71 -22.64
N VAL A 165 -3.56 -4.81 -22.21
CA VAL A 165 -3.43 -5.32 -20.83
C VAL A 165 -3.11 -6.80 -20.90
N ALA A 166 -2.17 -7.24 -20.05
CA ALA A 166 -1.84 -8.65 -19.87
C ALA A 166 -2.18 -9.07 -18.43
N VAL A 167 -3.02 -10.10 -18.29
CA VAL A 167 -3.33 -10.73 -17.00
C VAL A 167 -2.59 -12.05 -16.92
N ILE A 168 -1.58 -12.12 -16.06
CA ILE A 168 -0.66 -13.27 -15.94
C ILE A 168 -0.76 -13.83 -14.52
N ALA A 169 -1.13 -15.10 -14.39
CA ALA A 169 -1.16 -15.81 -13.12
C ALA A 169 -1.00 -17.32 -13.34
N GLN A 170 -0.58 -18.05 -12.31
CA GLN A 170 -0.58 -19.52 -12.32
C GLN A 170 -2.00 -20.08 -12.30
N THR A 171 -2.17 -21.36 -12.67
CA THR A 171 -3.46 -22.05 -12.57
C THR A 171 -3.98 -22.01 -11.14
N GLY A 172 -5.26 -21.66 -10.97
CA GLY A 172 -5.88 -21.52 -9.65
C GLY A 172 -5.62 -20.20 -8.94
N ALA A 173 -4.78 -19.31 -9.47
CA ALA A 173 -4.48 -18.01 -8.87
C ALA A 173 -5.51 -16.89 -9.21
N GLY A 174 -6.66 -17.26 -9.78
CA GLY A 174 -7.75 -16.32 -10.06
C GLY A 174 -7.69 -15.57 -11.40
N LYS A 175 -6.87 -16.01 -12.37
CA LYS A 175 -6.78 -15.36 -13.71
C LYS A 175 -8.16 -15.13 -14.35
N SER A 176 -8.95 -16.20 -14.50
CA SER A 176 -10.25 -16.12 -15.17
C SER A 176 -11.28 -15.34 -14.35
N TYR A 177 -11.19 -15.39 -13.01
CA TYR A 177 -12.02 -14.57 -12.12
C TYR A 177 -11.71 -13.08 -12.29
N THR A 178 -10.44 -12.69 -12.23
CA THR A 178 -10.00 -11.29 -12.43
C THR A 178 -10.42 -10.75 -13.79
N VAL A 179 -10.27 -11.56 -14.84
CA VAL A 179 -10.75 -11.19 -16.18
C VAL A 179 -12.27 -11.05 -16.17
N GLY A 180 -13.01 -11.98 -15.58
CA GLY A 180 -14.48 -11.89 -15.44
C GLY A 180 -14.94 -10.58 -14.80
N VAL A 181 -14.35 -10.19 -13.67
CA VAL A 181 -14.62 -8.91 -13.00
C VAL A 181 -14.34 -7.73 -13.94
N MET A 182 -13.21 -7.74 -14.65
CA MET A 182 -12.89 -6.68 -15.62
C MET A 182 -13.91 -6.63 -16.77
N LEU A 183 -14.38 -7.79 -17.26
CA LEU A 183 -15.37 -7.86 -18.32
C LEU A 183 -16.73 -7.33 -17.87
N GLU A 184 -17.19 -7.70 -16.67
CA GLU A 184 -18.44 -7.21 -16.08
C GLU A 184 -18.41 -5.68 -15.93
N GLU A 185 -17.31 -5.13 -15.40
CA GLU A 185 -17.13 -3.68 -15.26
C GLU A 185 -17.09 -2.95 -16.61
N LEU A 186 -16.42 -3.54 -17.61
CA LEU A 186 -16.40 -2.98 -18.97
C LEU A 186 -17.80 -2.95 -19.58
N LEU A 187 -18.56 -4.04 -19.46
CA LEU A 187 -19.93 -4.15 -19.96
C LEU A 187 -20.85 -3.16 -19.24
N ARG A 188 -20.71 -3.00 -17.91
CA ARG A 188 -21.45 -2.03 -17.10
C ARG A 188 -21.27 -0.59 -17.59
N LEU A 189 -20.07 -0.26 -18.11
CA LEU A 189 -19.75 1.05 -18.69
C LEU A 189 -20.09 1.17 -20.18
N GLY A 190 -20.78 0.18 -20.75
CA GLY A 190 -21.19 0.17 -22.17
C GLY A 190 -20.09 -0.25 -23.14
N GLY A 191 -18.99 -0.85 -22.64
CA GLY A 191 -17.94 -1.42 -23.45
C GLY A 191 -18.42 -2.61 -24.28
N THR A 192 -17.79 -2.82 -25.44
CA THR A 192 -18.00 -4.04 -26.26
C THR A 192 -16.84 -5.00 -26.05
N VAL A 193 -17.15 -6.24 -25.69
CA VAL A 193 -16.16 -7.27 -25.38
C VAL A 193 -16.33 -8.43 -26.36
N VAL A 194 -15.21 -8.91 -26.92
CA VAL A 194 -15.14 -10.18 -27.64
C VAL A 194 -14.18 -11.09 -26.88
N VAL A 195 -14.67 -12.24 -26.44
CA VAL A 195 -13.88 -13.23 -25.69
C VAL A 195 -13.63 -14.45 -26.57
N ILE A 196 -12.35 -14.83 -26.71
CA ILE A 196 -11.96 -16.11 -27.30
C ILE A 196 -11.67 -17.05 -26.14
N ASP A 197 -12.59 -17.98 -25.88
CA ASP A 197 -12.61 -18.80 -24.67
C ASP A 197 -12.40 -20.29 -24.97
N PRO A 198 -11.15 -20.77 -25.03
CA PRO A 198 -10.85 -22.16 -25.31
C PRO A 198 -11.19 -23.11 -24.15
N HIS A 199 -11.41 -22.58 -22.94
CA HIS A 199 -11.65 -23.38 -21.73
C HIS A 199 -13.09 -23.32 -21.23
N ALA A 200 -13.95 -22.55 -21.90
CA ALA A 200 -15.34 -22.32 -21.50
C ALA A 200 -15.49 -21.64 -20.11
N ASP A 201 -14.51 -20.82 -19.71
CA ASP A 201 -14.52 -20.08 -18.45
C ASP A 201 -15.62 -19.00 -18.39
N TYR A 202 -16.07 -18.48 -19.54
CA TYR A 202 -16.97 -17.32 -19.65
C TYR A 202 -18.30 -17.62 -20.36
N VAL A 203 -18.63 -18.89 -20.60
CA VAL A 203 -19.87 -19.29 -21.32
C VAL A 203 -21.17 -18.83 -20.67
N PHE A 204 -21.13 -18.53 -19.37
CA PHE A 204 -22.27 -18.04 -18.62
C PHE A 204 -22.23 -16.53 -18.34
N LEU A 205 -21.22 -15.80 -18.81
CA LEU A 205 -21.07 -14.37 -18.58
C LEU A 205 -22.27 -13.56 -19.09
N SER A 206 -22.95 -14.03 -20.14
CA SER A 206 -24.15 -13.39 -20.69
C SER A 206 -25.44 -13.71 -19.94
N ARG A 207 -25.39 -14.54 -18.88
CA ARG A 207 -26.57 -14.93 -18.11
C ARG A 207 -26.66 -14.08 -16.84
N THR A 208 -27.79 -13.43 -16.64
CA THR A 208 -28.17 -12.90 -15.33
C THR A 208 -28.59 -14.06 -14.42
N GLY A 209 -28.22 -14.01 -13.14
CA GLY A 209 -28.51 -15.06 -12.16
C GLY A 209 -29.99 -15.15 -11.80
N ASP A 210 -30.82 -15.60 -12.74
CA ASP A 210 -32.25 -15.94 -12.59
C ASP A 210 -32.68 -16.95 -13.68
N MET A 211 -31.84 -17.95 -13.98
CA MET A 211 -32.19 -19.13 -14.78
C MET A 211 -31.44 -20.38 -14.32
#